data_AF-A0A8B6ZTE1-F1
#
_entry.id   AF-A0A8B6ZTE1-F1
#
_cell.length_a   1.000
_cell.length_b   1.000
_cell.length_c   1.000
_cell.angle_alpha   90.00
_cell.angle_beta   90.00
_cell.angle_gamma   90.00
#
_symmetry.space_group_name_H-M   'P 1'
#
loop_
_entity.id
_entity.type
_entity.pdbx_description
1 polymer ?
#
loop_
_entity_poly.entity_id
_entity_poly.type
_entity_poly.pdbx_seq_one_letter_code
_entity_poly.pdbx_strand_id
1 'polypeptide(L)'
;MFNFCATRVNKDEKEKSLGSGILVSGYQSALCEKRGMLIIKAWNATCKNWLTTATALEKYYLSIFYGAEFIVGILGNTAVVFGYLFCLKNWNSSNIYLFNLSISDLSFLCTLPMLMRSYANEDWIYGQALCISNRYVLHANLYTSILFLTFISIDRYMLMEHPFRQHFLQKKEFAILISLAIWILVTLELLPILTFINPNKGDNSTECKDYASSGEPKYNLTYSLCLTLTGFLVPLSVMCLFYFKITVFLKQRNRQLASTQPFEKSLKLVNMSVIIFSVLFTPYHIMRNVRIASRLESCNWSQCTKDSVNVLYIMTRPFAFLNSVINPVFYFLIGDHFREMLVNKLRQQFKFITTFRK
;
A
#
# COMPACT_ATOMS: atom_id res chain seq x y z
N MET A 1 27.02 20.23 -2.62
CA MET A 1 27.32 19.99 -1.19
C MET A 1 28.23 18.77 -1.12
N PHE A 2 29.56 18.95 -1.10
CA PHE A 2 30.57 18.02 -0.56
C PHE A 2 31.96 18.69 -0.67
N ASN A 3 32.19 19.70 0.18
CA ASN A 3 33.54 20.15 0.51
C ASN A 3 34.06 19.26 1.63
N PHE A 4 34.66 18.13 1.28
CA PHE A 4 35.38 17.27 2.22
C PHE A 4 36.85 17.20 1.82
N CYS A 5 37.54 18.35 1.82
CA CYS A 5 39.01 18.36 1.80
C CYS A 5 39.61 19.70 2.24
N ALA A 6 39.05 20.34 3.28
CA ALA A 6 39.72 21.48 3.89
C ALA A 6 39.61 21.38 5.41
N THR A 7 40.78 21.43 6.07
CA THR A 7 41.05 21.62 7.51
C THR A 7 41.40 20.38 8.34
N ARG A 8 42.68 19.99 8.29
CA ARG A 8 43.53 19.74 9.48
C ARG A 8 45.01 19.76 9.10
N VAL A 9 45.54 20.96 8.92
CA VAL A 9 46.97 21.24 9.11
C VAL A 9 47.02 22.41 10.07
N ASN A 10 46.98 22.12 11.37
CA ASN A 10 47.43 23.06 12.40
C ASN A 10 48.72 22.45 12.95
N LYS A 11 49.85 23.08 12.62
CA LYS A 11 50.62 23.91 13.56
C LYS A 11 51.06 23.08 14.77
N ASP A 12 52.13 22.32 14.57
CA ASP A 12 53.21 22.08 15.55
C ASP A 12 54.26 21.17 14.90
N GLU A 13 55.03 21.72 13.95
CA GLU A 13 56.37 21.22 13.61
C GLU A 13 57.10 22.29 12.81
N LYS A 14 57.66 23.26 13.55
CA LYS A 14 58.71 24.14 13.02
C LYS A 14 59.95 23.29 12.77
N GLU A 15 60.54 23.49 11.58
CA GLU A 15 61.95 23.25 11.27
C GLU A 15 62.48 21.81 11.41
N LYS A 16 62.29 21.01 10.35
CA LYS A 16 63.37 20.24 9.67
C LYS A 16 62.78 19.31 8.60
N SER A 17 63.01 19.67 7.34
CA SER A 17 63.13 18.81 6.13
C SER A 17 62.40 19.42 4.93
N LEU A 18 63.10 20.31 4.22
CA LEU A 18 62.60 20.97 3.01
C LEU A 18 62.57 20.04 1.76
N GLY A 19 62.75 18.72 1.92
CA GLY A 19 62.78 17.76 0.80
C GLY A 19 61.74 16.64 0.86
N SER A 20 61.20 16.31 2.03
CA SER A 20 60.35 15.13 2.27
C SER A 20 58.86 15.44 2.44
N GLY A 21 58.50 16.65 2.89
CA GLY A 21 57.10 17.04 3.11
C GLY A 21 56.26 17.22 1.85
N ILE A 22 56.88 17.59 0.72
CA ILE A 22 56.19 17.81 -0.56
C ILE A 22 55.78 16.46 -1.19
N LEU A 23 56.63 15.44 -1.05
CA LEU A 23 56.38 14.08 -1.55
C LEU A 23 55.27 13.36 -0.77
N VAL A 24 55.24 13.53 0.56
CA VAL A 24 54.18 12.94 1.40
C VAL A 24 52.84 13.63 1.13
N SER A 25 52.81 14.95 1.01
CA SER A 25 51.59 15.70 0.65
C SER A 25 51.06 15.33 -0.75
N GLY A 26 51.95 15.13 -1.73
CA GLY A 26 51.59 14.70 -3.09
C GLY A 26 51.12 13.24 -3.17
N TYR A 27 51.67 12.37 -2.33
CA TYR A 27 51.23 10.98 -2.24
C TYR A 27 49.85 10.86 -1.57
N GLN A 28 49.61 11.64 -0.52
CA GLN A 28 48.31 11.69 0.17
C GLN A 28 47.20 12.32 -0.71
N SER A 29 47.52 13.37 -1.47
CA SER A 29 46.57 13.95 -2.43
C SER A 29 46.27 12.98 -3.58
N ALA A 30 47.28 12.30 -4.14
CA ALA A 30 47.10 11.29 -5.18
C ALA A 30 46.36 10.03 -4.68
N LEU A 31 46.56 9.62 -3.42
CA LEU A 31 45.77 8.54 -2.79
C LEU A 31 44.33 8.96 -2.55
N CYS A 32 44.09 10.20 -2.13
CA CYS A 32 42.75 10.74 -1.94
C CYS A 32 42.01 10.89 -3.28
N GLU A 33 42.72 11.30 -4.33
CA GLU A 33 42.21 11.39 -5.70
C GLU A 33 41.94 10.01 -6.30
N LYS A 34 42.84 9.04 -6.11
CA LYS A 34 42.60 7.63 -6.50
C LYS A 34 41.44 7.00 -5.73
N ARG A 35 41.32 7.26 -4.43
CA ARG A 35 40.20 6.77 -3.59
C ARG A 35 38.89 7.44 -4.00
N GLY A 36 38.90 8.74 -4.27
CA GLY A 36 37.77 9.46 -4.84
C GLY A 36 37.36 8.90 -6.20
N MET A 37 38.32 8.62 -7.07
CA MET A 37 38.08 8.03 -8.39
C MET A 37 37.55 6.59 -8.31
N LEU A 38 38.01 5.78 -7.35
CA LEU A 38 37.48 4.45 -7.05
C LEU A 38 36.05 4.53 -6.51
N ILE A 39 35.75 5.47 -5.61
CA ILE A 39 34.40 5.71 -5.10
C ILE A 39 33.47 6.16 -6.23
N ILE A 40 33.93 7.05 -7.12
CA ILE A 40 33.16 7.49 -8.30
C ILE A 40 32.93 6.33 -9.27
N LYS A 41 33.94 5.50 -9.54
CA LYS A 41 33.80 4.31 -10.39
C LYS A 41 32.84 3.28 -9.77
N ALA A 42 32.96 3.01 -8.48
CA ALA A 42 32.04 2.13 -7.76
C ALA A 42 30.62 2.69 -7.79
N TRP A 43 30.43 3.98 -7.52
CA TRP A 43 29.15 4.67 -7.58
C TRP A 43 28.52 4.62 -8.97
N ASN A 44 29.31 4.84 -10.04
CA ASN A 44 28.86 4.74 -11.43
C ASN A 44 28.49 3.30 -11.82
N ALA A 45 29.23 2.30 -11.34
CA ALA A 45 28.90 0.89 -11.55
C ALA A 45 27.59 0.50 -10.82
N THR A 46 27.43 0.91 -9.56
CA THR A 46 26.18 0.73 -8.80
C THR A 46 25.00 1.47 -9.47
N CYS A 47 25.23 2.66 -10.02
CA CYS A 47 24.22 3.42 -10.76
C CYS A 47 23.68 2.66 -11.96
N LYS A 48 24.56 2.06 -12.77
CA LYS A 48 24.15 1.26 -13.94
C LYS A 48 23.35 0.02 -13.50
N ASN A 49 23.71 -0.58 -12.36
CA ASN A 49 22.98 -1.72 -11.81
C ASN A 49 21.55 -1.36 -11.38
N TRP A 50 21.29 -0.15 -10.87
CA TRP A 50 19.94 0.26 -10.46
C TRP A 50 18.94 0.31 -11.61
N LEU A 51 19.35 0.82 -12.77
CA LEU A 51 18.46 0.87 -13.95
C LEU A 51 18.09 -0.55 -14.42
N THR A 52 19.08 -1.44 -14.54
CA THR A 52 18.84 -2.86 -14.87
C THR A 52 17.97 -3.55 -13.82
N THR A 53 18.17 -3.21 -12.54
CA THR A 53 17.37 -3.72 -11.43
C THR A 53 15.92 -3.27 -11.53
N ALA A 54 15.66 -2.01 -11.89
CA ALA A 54 14.30 -1.48 -12.06
C ALA A 54 13.53 -2.26 -13.13
N THR A 55 14.13 -2.46 -14.31
CA THR A 55 13.51 -3.24 -15.39
C THR A 55 13.26 -4.70 -14.97
N ALA A 56 14.23 -5.34 -14.31
CA ALA A 56 14.05 -6.71 -13.80
C ALA A 56 12.95 -6.79 -12.72
N LEU A 57 12.84 -5.79 -11.84
CA LEU A 57 11.80 -5.74 -10.83
C LEU A 57 10.42 -5.54 -11.44
N GLU A 58 10.29 -4.69 -12.45
CA GLU A 58 9.02 -4.56 -13.18
C GLU A 58 8.66 -5.89 -13.84
N LYS A 59 9.56 -6.46 -14.64
CA LYS A 59 9.31 -7.66 -15.42
C LYS A 59 8.99 -8.91 -14.59
N TYR A 60 9.81 -9.19 -13.59
CA TYR A 60 9.72 -10.44 -12.83
C TYR A 60 9.05 -10.24 -11.47
N TYR A 61 9.52 -9.29 -10.66
CA TYR A 61 9.04 -9.12 -9.29
C TYR A 61 7.57 -8.69 -9.24
N LEU A 62 7.18 -7.62 -9.96
CA LEU A 62 5.79 -7.17 -9.99
C LEU A 62 4.87 -8.23 -10.59
N SER A 63 5.26 -8.85 -11.72
CA SER A 63 4.46 -9.89 -12.37
C SER A 63 4.20 -11.09 -11.47
N ILE A 64 5.22 -11.58 -10.74
CA ILE A 64 5.09 -12.71 -9.82
C ILE A 64 4.23 -12.33 -8.61
N PHE A 65 4.48 -11.18 -7.98
CA PHE A 65 3.71 -10.74 -6.82
C PHE A 65 2.25 -10.50 -7.17
N TYR A 66 1.96 -9.76 -8.25
CA TYR A 66 0.60 -9.54 -8.71
C TYR A 66 -0.09 -10.83 -9.17
N GLY A 67 0.65 -11.79 -9.73
CA GLY A 67 0.11 -13.12 -10.03
C GLY A 67 -0.32 -13.88 -8.76
N ALA A 68 0.50 -13.85 -7.72
CA ALA A 68 0.16 -14.45 -6.43
C ALA A 68 -1.04 -13.73 -5.78
N GLU A 69 -1.04 -12.39 -5.79
CA GLU A 69 -2.16 -11.59 -5.27
C GLU A 69 -3.46 -11.87 -6.02
N PHE A 70 -3.40 -11.98 -7.35
CA PHE A 70 -4.55 -12.33 -8.18
C PHE A 70 -5.16 -13.67 -7.78
N ILE A 71 -4.34 -14.73 -7.71
CA ILE A 71 -4.82 -16.08 -7.42
C ILE A 71 -5.45 -16.13 -6.03
N VAL A 72 -4.72 -15.68 -5.00
CA VAL A 72 -5.19 -15.78 -3.61
C VAL A 72 -6.36 -14.81 -3.37
N GLY A 73 -6.27 -13.59 -3.91
CA GLY A 73 -7.26 -12.54 -3.75
C GLY A 73 -8.59 -12.88 -4.40
N ILE A 74 -8.59 -13.39 -5.65
CA ILE A 74 -9.83 -13.78 -6.34
C ILE A 74 -10.51 -14.93 -5.58
N LEU A 75 -9.77 -16.00 -5.26
CA LEU A 75 -10.32 -17.13 -4.52
C LEU A 75 -10.92 -16.71 -3.17
N GLY A 76 -10.18 -15.89 -2.40
CA GLY A 76 -10.61 -15.41 -1.09
C GLY A 76 -11.83 -14.49 -1.15
N ASN A 77 -11.75 -13.41 -1.93
CA ASN A 77 -12.83 -12.41 -1.98
C ASN A 77 -14.08 -12.95 -2.68
N THR A 78 -13.95 -13.80 -3.71
CA THR A 78 -15.11 -14.45 -4.32
C THR A 78 -15.80 -15.37 -3.30
N ALA A 79 -15.05 -16.19 -2.55
CA ALA A 79 -15.65 -17.04 -1.52
C ALA A 79 -16.41 -16.22 -0.45
N VAL A 80 -15.86 -15.07 -0.06
CA VAL A 80 -16.52 -14.14 0.87
C VAL A 80 -17.82 -13.58 0.28
N VAL A 81 -17.79 -13.04 -0.94
CA VAL A 81 -18.96 -12.48 -1.62
C VAL A 81 -20.06 -13.53 -1.76
N PHE A 82 -19.73 -14.75 -2.23
CA PHE A 82 -20.67 -15.86 -2.30
C PHE A 82 -21.20 -16.25 -0.91
N GLY A 83 -20.34 -16.29 0.10
CA GLY A 83 -20.75 -16.55 1.48
C GLY A 83 -21.79 -15.54 1.98
N TYR A 84 -21.60 -14.24 1.68
CA TYR A 84 -22.57 -13.21 2.03
C TYR A 84 -23.89 -13.35 1.27
N LEU A 85 -23.84 -13.47 -0.06
CA LEU A 85 -25.03 -13.51 -0.90
C LEU A 85 -25.90 -14.73 -0.64
N PHE A 86 -25.28 -15.89 -0.43
CA PHE A 86 -26.01 -17.14 -0.29
C PHE A 86 -26.22 -17.53 1.17
N CYS A 87 -25.24 -17.36 2.06
CA CYS A 87 -25.33 -17.92 3.41
C CYS A 87 -25.94 -16.94 4.43
N LEU A 88 -25.82 -15.63 4.20
CA LEU A 88 -26.19 -14.63 5.20
C LEU A 88 -27.54 -13.96 4.88
N LYS A 89 -28.59 -14.32 5.62
CA LYS A 89 -29.93 -13.74 5.45
C LYS A 89 -30.08 -12.34 6.05
N ASN A 90 -29.42 -12.09 7.19
CA ASN A 90 -29.55 -10.84 7.94
C ASN A 90 -28.21 -10.09 7.99
N TRP A 91 -28.18 -8.89 7.41
CA TRP A 91 -26.98 -8.08 7.29
C TRP A 91 -26.95 -7.01 8.38
N ASN A 92 -25.79 -6.86 9.04
CA ASN A 92 -25.50 -5.75 9.94
C ASN A 92 -24.55 -4.75 9.27
N SER A 93 -24.23 -3.64 9.93
CA SER A 93 -23.31 -2.60 9.43
C SER A 93 -21.93 -3.15 9.05
N SER A 94 -21.28 -3.92 9.93
CA SER A 94 -20.00 -4.58 9.65
C SER A 94 -20.04 -5.43 8.36
N ASN A 95 -21.13 -6.17 8.14
CA ASN A 95 -21.30 -7.01 6.96
C ASN A 95 -21.38 -6.18 5.67
N ILE A 96 -22.04 -5.03 5.72
CA ILE A 96 -22.14 -4.11 4.58
C ILE A 96 -20.76 -3.55 4.22
N TYR A 97 -19.97 -3.12 5.22
CA TYR A 97 -18.63 -2.61 4.99
C TYR A 97 -17.68 -3.69 4.45
N LEU A 98 -17.72 -4.89 5.03
CA LEU A 98 -16.92 -6.04 4.57
C LEU A 98 -17.29 -6.48 3.15
N PHE A 99 -18.58 -6.47 2.80
CA PHE A 99 -19.02 -6.77 1.44
C PHE A 99 -18.50 -5.73 0.44
N ASN A 100 -18.62 -4.43 0.74
CA ASN A 100 -18.09 -3.38 -0.11
C ASN A 100 -16.56 -3.43 -0.25
N LEU A 101 -15.85 -3.77 0.84
CA LEU A 101 -14.42 -4.02 0.82
C LEU A 101 -14.07 -5.13 -0.18
N SER A 102 -14.78 -6.26 -0.14
CA SER A 102 -14.57 -7.36 -1.08
C SER A 102 -14.93 -7.00 -2.53
N ILE A 103 -15.94 -6.16 -2.77
CA ILE A 103 -16.23 -5.64 -4.11
C ILE A 103 -15.06 -4.77 -4.60
N SER A 104 -14.55 -3.88 -3.76
CA SER A 104 -13.39 -3.05 -4.07
C SER A 104 -12.14 -3.88 -4.38
N ASP A 105 -11.87 -4.90 -3.56
CA ASP A 105 -10.76 -5.83 -3.74
C ASP A 105 -10.90 -6.61 -5.05
N LEU A 106 -12.09 -7.14 -5.36
CA LEU A 106 -12.33 -7.84 -6.64
C LEU A 106 -12.18 -6.91 -7.85
N SER A 107 -12.65 -5.66 -7.77
CA SER A 107 -12.46 -4.68 -8.85
C SER A 107 -10.98 -4.47 -9.14
N PHE A 108 -10.15 -4.32 -8.10
CA PHE A 108 -8.69 -4.22 -8.25
C PHE A 108 -8.08 -5.52 -8.78
N LEU A 109 -8.43 -6.68 -8.25
CA LEU A 109 -7.86 -7.96 -8.68
C LEU A 109 -8.13 -8.23 -10.17
N CYS A 110 -9.29 -7.81 -10.69
CA CYS A 110 -9.60 -7.89 -12.13
C CYS A 110 -8.66 -7.05 -13.02
N THR A 111 -7.96 -6.06 -12.47
CA THR A 111 -6.96 -5.24 -13.20
C THR A 111 -5.59 -5.93 -13.31
N LEU A 112 -5.28 -6.84 -12.39
CA LEU A 112 -3.95 -7.43 -12.27
C LEU A 112 -3.48 -8.19 -13.51
N PRO A 113 -4.31 -9.00 -14.21
CA PRO A 113 -3.86 -9.69 -15.41
C PRO A 113 -3.34 -8.74 -16.51
N MET A 114 -3.97 -7.57 -16.64
CA MET A 114 -3.55 -6.54 -17.59
C MET A 114 -2.21 -5.92 -17.19
N LEU A 115 -2.06 -5.59 -15.90
CA LEU A 115 -0.80 -5.06 -15.35
C LEU A 115 0.34 -6.07 -15.46
N MET A 116 0.08 -7.35 -15.15
CA MET A 116 1.06 -8.43 -15.25
C MET A 116 1.57 -8.59 -16.69
N ARG A 117 0.66 -8.65 -17.67
CA ARG A 117 1.07 -8.71 -19.09
C ARG A 117 1.92 -7.49 -19.45
N SER A 118 1.47 -6.30 -19.03
CA SER A 118 2.16 -5.07 -19.37
C SER A 118 3.58 -5.01 -18.78
N TYR A 119 3.75 -5.45 -17.54
CA TYR A 119 5.06 -5.54 -16.91
C TYR A 119 5.96 -6.60 -17.53
N ALA A 120 5.41 -7.77 -17.88
CA ALA A 120 6.18 -8.86 -18.48
C ALA A 120 6.71 -8.54 -19.89
N ASN A 121 5.92 -7.81 -20.68
CA ASN A 121 6.23 -7.47 -22.07
C ASN A 121 6.78 -6.06 -22.26
N GLU A 122 6.81 -5.25 -21.19
CA GLU A 122 7.27 -3.86 -21.21
C GLU A 122 6.46 -2.97 -22.18
N ASP A 123 5.19 -3.33 -22.41
CA ASP A 123 4.27 -2.64 -23.30
C ASP A 123 2.83 -2.56 -22.75
N TRP A 124 2.04 -1.59 -23.21
CA TRP A 124 0.63 -1.40 -22.86
C TRP A 124 -0.20 -1.39 -24.13
N ILE A 125 -0.79 -2.54 -24.45
CA ILE A 125 -1.56 -2.75 -25.68
C ILE A 125 -3.07 -2.49 -25.54
N TYR A 126 -3.54 -2.24 -24.32
CA TYR A 126 -4.98 -2.17 -24.01
C TYR A 126 -5.61 -0.79 -24.26
N GLY A 127 -4.83 0.16 -24.78
CA GLY A 127 -5.29 1.51 -25.09
C GLY A 127 -5.48 2.41 -23.86
N GLN A 128 -5.73 3.70 -24.14
CA GLN A 128 -5.74 4.77 -23.13
C GLN A 128 -6.86 4.62 -22.10
N ALA A 129 -8.09 4.31 -22.53
CA ALA A 129 -9.24 4.22 -21.64
C ALA A 129 -9.03 3.18 -20.55
N LEU A 130 -8.48 2.01 -20.91
CA LEU A 130 -8.17 0.98 -19.94
C LEU A 130 -6.95 1.32 -19.09
N CYS A 131 -5.95 2.06 -19.59
CA CYS A 131 -4.85 2.53 -18.75
C CYS A 131 -5.37 3.41 -17.61
N ILE A 132 -6.21 4.40 -17.96
CA ILE A 132 -6.81 5.33 -17.00
C ILE A 132 -7.70 4.57 -16.01
N SER A 133 -8.57 3.69 -16.51
CA SER A 133 -9.45 2.87 -15.67
C SER A 133 -8.68 1.98 -14.69
N ASN A 134 -7.65 1.27 -15.15
CA ASN A 134 -6.83 0.41 -14.29
C ASN A 134 -6.11 1.22 -13.20
N ARG A 135 -5.56 2.38 -13.54
CA ARG A 135 -4.90 3.27 -12.56
C ARG A 135 -5.89 3.83 -11.56
N TYR A 136 -7.07 4.24 -12.01
CA TYR A 136 -8.15 4.68 -11.14
C TYR A 136 -8.55 3.59 -10.15
N VAL A 137 -8.88 2.38 -10.64
CA VAL A 137 -9.33 1.26 -9.80
C VAL A 137 -8.28 0.86 -8.78
N LEU A 138 -6.99 0.85 -9.16
CA LEU A 138 -5.88 0.56 -8.25
C LEU A 138 -5.81 1.56 -7.09
N HIS A 139 -5.94 2.86 -7.34
CA HIS A 139 -5.97 3.85 -6.26
C HIS A 139 -7.30 3.84 -5.50
N ALA A 140 -8.43 3.65 -6.18
CA ALA A 140 -9.74 3.57 -5.56
C ALA A 140 -9.79 2.42 -4.57
N ASN A 141 -9.22 1.26 -4.90
CA ASN A 141 -9.10 0.15 -3.98
C ASN A 141 -8.30 0.51 -2.72
N LEU A 142 -7.14 1.13 -2.87
CA LEU A 142 -6.29 1.52 -1.75
C LEU A 142 -7.06 2.39 -0.72
N TYR A 143 -7.74 3.43 -1.20
CA TYR A 143 -8.42 4.41 -0.33
C TYR A 143 -9.79 3.94 0.17
N THR A 144 -10.58 3.25 -0.66
CA THR A 144 -11.83 2.65 -0.17
C THR A 144 -11.55 1.58 0.87
N SER A 145 -10.50 0.78 0.71
CA SER A 145 -10.15 -0.28 1.65
C SER A 145 -9.85 0.24 3.05
N ILE A 146 -9.01 1.26 3.16
CA ILE A 146 -8.66 1.85 4.46
C ILE A 146 -9.87 2.55 5.10
N LEU A 147 -10.73 3.21 4.32
CA LEU A 147 -11.95 3.83 4.84
C LEU A 147 -12.95 2.78 5.32
N PHE A 148 -13.20 1.72 4.57
CA PHE A 148 -14.08 0.63 5.03
C PHE A 148 -13.57 -0.01 6.30
N LEU A 149 -12.25 -0.24 6.40
CA LEU A 149 -11.66 -0.82 7.59
C LEU A 149 -11.64 0.14 8.80
N THR A 150 -11.58 1.44 8.54
CA THR A 150 -11.82 2.48 9.55
C THR A 150 -13.24 2.37 10.11
N PHE A 151 -14.26 2.33 9.24
CA PHE A 151 -15.65 2.20 9.69
C PHE A 151 -15.97 0.84 10.32
N ILE A 152 -15.31 -0.24 9.90
CA ILE A 152 -15.36 -1.53 10.61
C ILE A 152 -14.81 -1.37 12.03
N SER A 153 -13.68 -0.68 12.20
CA SER A 153 -13.09 -0.43 13.53
C SER A 153 -14.02 0.39 14.43
N ILE A 154 -14.71 1.38 13.85
CA ILE A 154 -15.76 2.16 14.54
C ILE A 154 -16.92 1.25 14.95
N ASP A 155 -17.47 0.44 14.03
CA ASP A 155 -18.59 -0.48 14.35
C ASP A 155 -18.22 -1.45 15.46
N ARG A 156 -16.97 -1.96 15.47
CA ARG A 156 -16.47 -2.86 16.52
C ARG A 156 -16.40 -2.17 17.88
N TYR A 157 -15.89 -0.94 17.95
CA TYR A 157 -15.91 -0.16 19.18
C TYR A 157 -17.34 0.10 19.64
N MET A 158 -18.22 0.56 18.74
CA MET A 158 -19.62 0.84 19.08
C MET A 158 -20.36 -0.40 19.58
N LEU A 159 -20.04 -1.59 19.06
CA LEU A 159 -20.60 -2.86 19.55
C LEU A 159 -20.17 -3.18 20.99
N MET A 160 -19.02 -2.69 21.43
CA MET A 160 -18.56 -2.85 22.82
C MET A 160 -19.30 -1.92 23.77
N GLU A 161 -19.51 -0.66 23.39
CA GLU A 161 -20.27 0.31 24.20
C GLU A 161 -21.79 0.07 24.16
N HIS A 162 -22.31 -0.31 23.00
CA HIS A 162 -23.73 -0.54 22.75
C HIS A 162 -23.98 -1.91 22.11
N PRO A 163 -23.97 -3.00 22.90
CA PRO A 163 -24.09 -4.39 22.40
C PRO A 163 -25.39 -4.68 21.65
N PHE A 164 -26.47 -3.99 21.99
CA PHE A 164 -27.80 -4.21 21.41
C PHE A 164 -28.06 -3.44 20.10
N ARG A 165 -27.03 -2.79 19.51
CA ARG A 165 -27.14 -2.05 18.23
C ARG A 165 -28.30 -1.04 18.19
N GLN A 166 -28.53 -0.36 19.33
CA GLN A 166 -29.58 0.64 19.48
C GLN A 166 -29.17 1.99 18.90
N HIS A 167 -27.86 2.27 18.83
CA HIS A 167 -27.32 3.52 18.29
C HIS A 167 -27.48 3.59 16.77
N PHE A 168 -27.79 4.77 16.22
CA PHE A 168 -28.03 4.94 14.78
C PHE A 168 -26.81 4.58 13.92
N LEU A 169 -25.59 4.85 14.40
CA LEU A 169 -24.32 4.47 13.74
C LEU A 169 -24.16 2.96 13.51
N GLN A 170 -24.89 2.11 14.24
CA GLN A 170 -24.83 0.65 14.13
C GLN A 170 -25.94 0.07 13.24
N LYS A 171 -26.79 0.93 12.66
CA LYS A 171 -27.91 0.53 11.79
C LYS A 171 -27.40 0.25 10.37
N LYS A 172 -28.07 -0.69 9.69
CA LYS A 172 -27.70 -1.11 8.34
C LYS A 172 -27.91 0.02 7.32
N GLU A 173 -28.95 0.82 7.49
CA GLU A 173 -29.29 1.95 6.62
C GLU A 173 -28.18 3.00 6.66
N PHE A 174 -27.66 3.29 7.85
CA PHE A 174 -26.53 4.19 8.04
C PHE A 174 -25.25 3.64 7.38
N ALA A 175 -25.00 2.32 7.51
CA ALA A 175 -23.84 1.71 6.87
C ALA A 175 -23.92 1.73 5.33
N ILE A 176 -25.10 1.60 4.74
CA ILE A 176 -25.31 1.76 3.29
C ILE A 176 -24.98 3.20 2.87
N LEU A 177 -25.53 4.19 3.59
CA LEU A 177 -25.26 5.61 3.31
C LEU A 177 -23.77 5.93 3.39
N ILE A 178 -23.09 5.47 4.44
CA ILE A 178 -21.64 5.65 4.60
C ILE A 178 -20.87 4.95 3.48
N SER A 179 -21.27 3.74 3.08
CA SER A 179 -20.59 3.03 2.00
C SER A 179 -20.68 3.81 0.68
N LEU A 180 -21.86 4.34 0.36
CA LEU A 180 -22.04 5.21 -0.80
C LEU A 180 -21.20 6.50 -0.69
N ALA A 181 -21.16 7.12 0.49
CA ALA A 181 -20.36 8.31 0.74
C ALA A 181 -18.86 8.05 0.56
N ILE A 182 -18.34 6.89 1.00
CA ILE A 182 -16.95 6.47 0.80
C ILE A 182 -16.64 6.37 -0.69
N TRP A 183 -17.49 5.70 -1.48
CA TRP A 183 -17.29 5.58 -2.93
C TRP A 183 -17.26 6.94 -3.61
N ILE A 184 -18.19 7.83 -3.27
CA ILE A 184 -18.24 9.20 -3.82
C ILE A 184 -16.99 9.98 -3.41
N LEU A 185 -16.64 9.98 -2.12
CA LEU A 185 -15.47 10.70 -1.60
C LEU A 185 -14.19 10.26 -2.30
N VAL A 186 -13.92 8.95 -2.36
CA VAL A 186 -12.72 8.43 -3.01
C VAL A 186 -12.72 8.75 -4.50
N THR A 187 -13.88 8.66 -5.17
CA THR A 187 -13.99 9.05 -6.58
C THR A 187 -13.57 10.52 -6.76
N LEU A 188 -14.10 11.42 -5.93
CA LEU A 188 -13.77 12.86 -5.96
C LEU A 188 -12.29 13.14 -5.66
N GLU A 189 -11.72 12.46 -4.65
CA GLU A 189 -10.29 12.58 -4.31
C GLU A 189 -9.38 12.15 -5.48
N LEU A 190 -9.82 11.19 -6.29
CA LEU A 190 -9.05 10.62 -7.40
C LEU A 190 -9.30 11.28 -8.76
N LEU A 191 -10.32 12.14 -8.90
CA LEU A 191 -10.59 12.85 -10.15
C LEU A 191 -9.35 13.54 -10.75
N PRO A 192 -8.47 14.22 -9.96
CA PRO A 192 -7.27 14.84 -10.52
C PRO A 192 -6.28 13.87 -11.16
N ILE A 193 -6.25 12.59 -10.76
CA ILE A 193 -5.36 11.58 -11.36
C ILE A 193 -5.66 11.40 -12.85
N LEU A 194 -6.93 11.56 -13.26
CA LEU A 194 -7.37 11.41 -14.65
C LEU A 194 -6.67 12.44 -15.56
N THR A 195 -6.29 13.61 -15.05
CA THR A 195 -5.57 14.64 -15.83
C THR A 195 -4.05 14.47 -15.77
N PHE A 196 -3.53 13.83 -14.71
CA PHE A 196 -2.08 13.56 -14.55
C PHE A 196 -1.59 12.33 -15.34
N ILE A 197 -2.50 11.39 -15.63
CA ILE A 197 -2.25 10.27 -16.54
C ILE A 197 -2.41 10.78 -17.97
N ASN A 198 -1.36 11.40 -18.49
CA ASN A 198 -1.33 11.88 -19.87
C ASN A 198 -0.37 11.02 -20.72
N PRO A 199 -0.89 10.09 -21.55
CA PRO A 199 -0.07 9.33 -22.49
C PRO A 199 0.38 10.16 -23.71
N ASN A 200 -0.15 11.38 -23.92
CA ASN A 200 -0.02 12.13 -25.18
C ASN A 200 1.21 13.05 -25.27
N LYS A 201 2.27 12.85 -24.46
CA LYS A 201 3.55 13.58 -24.62
C LYS A 201 4.64 12.80 -25.38
N GLY A 202 4.24 11.76 -26.10
CA GLY A 202 5.06 11.14 -27.15
C GLY A 202 4.16 10.32 -28.06
N ASP A 203 4.00 10.75 -29.31
CA ASP A 203 3.45 9.90 -30.38
C ASP A 203 4.18 8.55 -30.32
N ASN A 204 3.41 7.47 -30.15
CA ASN A 204 3.88 6.09 -29.93
C ASN A 204 4.33 5.68 -28.52
N SER A 205 3.91 6.36 -27.43
CA SER A 205 4.17 5.82 -26.09
C SER A 205 3.28 4.59 -25.81
N THR A 206 3.89 3.40 -25.85
CA THR A 206 3.29 2.12 -25.48
C THR A 206 3.24 1.92 -23.97
N GLU A 207 3.33 2.98 -23.15
CA GLU A 207 3.59 2.84 -21.72
C GLU A 207 2.47 3.45 -20.85
N CYS A 208 1.80 2.62 -20.04
CA CYS A 208 0.84 3.07 -19.03
C CYS A 208 1.53 3.36 -17.69
N LYS A 209 2.12 4.54 -17.55
CA LYS A 209 2.87 4.94 -16.34
C LYS A 209 1.95 5.37 -15.18
N ASP A 210 2.46 5.18 -13.96
CA ASP A 210 1.85 5.73 -12.73
C ASP A 210 2.02 7.25 -12.69
N TYR A 211 1.10 7.98 -12.05
CA TYR A 211 1.20 9.44 -11.90
C TYR A 211 2.43 9.87 -11.09
N ALA A 212 2.99 8.97 -10.27
CA ALA A 212 4.28 9.19 -9.62
C ALA A 212 5.44 9.35 -10.63
N SER A 213 5.30 8.76 -11.82
CA SER A 213 6.28 8.76 -12.91
C SER A 213 5.84 9.54 -14.17
N SER A 214 4.60 10.02 -14.25
CA SER A 214 4.08 10.87 -15.35
C SER A 214 3.68 12.27 -14.86
N GLY A 215 3.24 13.14 -15.76
CA GLY A 215 2.72 14.48 -15.42
C GLY A 215 3.75 15.45 -14.85
N GLU A 216 3.30 16.62 -14.42
CA GLU A 216 4.17 17.67 -13.87
C GLU A 216 4.44 17.42 -12.37
N PRO A 217 5.72 17.29 -11.95
CA PRO A 217 6.06 16.83 -10.60
C PRO A 217 5.62 17.78 -9.49
N LYS A 218 5.55 19.10 -9.75
CA LYS A 218 5.15 20.10 -8.75
C LYS A 218 3.69 19.92 -8.32
N TYR A 219 2.77 19.84 -9.28
CA TYR A 219 1.35 19.61 -9.00
C TYR A 219 1.11 18.20 -8.43
N ASN A 220 1.79 17.19 -8.99
CA ASN A 220 1.68 15.81 -8.51
C ASN A 220 2.14 15.65 -7.07
N LEU A 221 3.17 16.39 -6.63
CA LEU A 221 3.67 16.31 -5.25
C LEU A 221 2.64 16.89 -4.28
N THR A 222 2.15 18.10 -4.55
CA THR A 222 1.12 18.74 -3.71
C THR A 222 -0.11 17.86 -3.60
N TYR A 223 -0.59 17.34 -4.75
CA TYR A 223 -1.71 16.41 -4.77
C TYR A 223 -1.42 15.12 -3.98
N SER A 224 -0.25 14.51 -4.20
CA SER A 224 0.14 13.27 -3.50
C SER A 224 0.23 13.46 -1.99
N LEU A 225 0.71 14.62 -1.52
CA LEU A 225 0.78 14.95 -0.10
C LEU A 225 -0.62 15.14 0.50
N CYS A 226 -1.49 15.90 -0.16
CA CYS A 226 -2.89 16.05 0.24
C CYS A 226 -3.59 14.69 0.31
N LEU A 227 -3.44 13.87 -0.71
CA LEU A 227 -4.03 12.54 -0.78
C LEU A 227 -3.42 11.56 0.26
N THR A 228 -2.15 11.72 0.61
CA THR A 228 -1.52 10.95 1.70
C THR A 228 -2.09 11.38 3.06
N LEU A 229 -2.34 12.67 3.24
CA LEU A 229 -2.93 13.20 4.46
C LEU A 229 -4.39 12.72 4.61
N THR A 230 -5.24 12.97 3.61
CA THR A 230 -6.67 12.68 3.69
C THR A 230 -6.97 11.19 3.53
N GLY A 231 -6.32 10.53 2.57
CA GLY A 231 -6.59 9.14 2.22
C GLY A 231 -5.85 8.10 3.07
N PHE A 232 -4.80 8.50 3.80
CA PHE A 232 -4.00 7.55 4.61
C PHE A 232 -3.83 7.98 6.06
N LEU A 233 -3.21 9.13 6.33
CA LEU A 233 -2.85 9.52 7.70
C LEU A 233 -4.08 9.79 8.58
N VAL A 234 -5.12 10.44 8.04
CA VAL A 234 -6.36 10.69 8.78
C VAL A 234 -7.09 9.38 9.11
N PRO A 235 -7.40 8.47 8.16
CA PRO A 235 -8.00 7.18 8.46
C PRO A 235 -7.17 6.34 9.45
N LEU A 236 -5.84 6.31 9.26
CA LEU A 236 -4.94 5.59 10.16
C LEU A 236 -5.00 6.15 11.59
N SER A 237 -5.00 7.47 11.74
CA SER A 237 -5.13 8.13 13.04
C SER A 237 -6.46 7.77 13.71
N VAL A 238 -7.56 7.78 12.96
CA VAL A 238 -8.88 7.37 13.46
C VAL A 238 -8.86 5.91 13.92
N MET A 239 -8.28 5.00 13.13
CA MET A 239 -8.14 3.59 13.54
C MET A 239 -7.31 3.43 14.82
N CYS A 240 -6.19 4.14 14.94
CA CYS A 240 -5.37 4.14 16.15
C CYS A 240 -6.13 4.65 17.37
N LEU A 241 -6.95 5.71 17.22
CA LEU A 241 -7.79 6.23 18.30
C LEU A 241 -8.83 5.20 18.76
N PHE A 242 -9.51 4.52 17.83
CA PHE A 242 -10.48 3.48 18.19
C PHE A 242 -9.82 2.23 18.78
N TYR A 243 -8.64 1.84 18.29
CA TYR A 243 -7.84 0.79 18.90
C TYR A 243 -7.46 1.12 20.35
N PHE A 244 -7.01 2.35 20.61
CA PHE A 244 -6.71 2.82 21.96
C PHE A 244 -7.96 2.76 22.86
N LYS A 245 -9.10 3.29 22.39
CA LYS A 245 -10.36 3.25 23.13
C LYS A 245 -10.83 1.83 23.45
N ILE A 246 -10.75 0.91 22.48
CA ILE A 246 -11.07 -0.52 22.69
C ILE A 246 -10.16 -1.12 23.76
N THR A 247 -8.86 -0.84 23.70
CA THR A 247 -7.88 -1.37 24.67
C THR A 247 -8.15 -0.87 26.09
N VAL A 248 -8.48 0.42 26.23
CA VAL A 248 -8.85 1.02 27.52
C VAL A 248 -10.13 0.39 28.06
N PHE A 249 -11.18 0.29 27.24
CA PHE A 249 -12.46 -0.31 27.62
C PHE A 249 -12.28 -1.76 28.11
N LEU A 250 -11.50 -2.56 27.39
CA LEU A 250 -11.22 -3.94 27.76
C LEU A 250 -10.41 -4.05 29.05
N LYS A 251 -9.41 -3.18 29.25
CA LYS A 251 -8.62 -3.15 30.49
C LYS A 251 -9.47 -2.80 31.70
N GLN A 252 -10.45 -1.90 31.55
CA GLN A 252 -11.40 -1.56 32.61
C GLN A 252 -12.36 -2.72 32.91
N ARG A 253 -12.87 -3.41 31.88
CA ARG A 253 -13.83 -4.51 32.02
C ARG A 253 -13.19 -5.81 32.55
N ASN A 254 -11.96 -6.14 32.14
CA ASN A 254 -11.22 -7.30 32.67
C ASN A 254 -10.93 -7.17 34.18
N ARG A 255 -10.84 -5.94 34.72
CA ARG A 255 -10.77 -5.72 36.17
C ARG A 255 -12.09 -6.03 36.89
N GLN A 256 -13.20 -6.09 36.17
CA GLN A 256 -14.55 -6.24 36.74
C GLN A 256 -15.14 -7.66 36.60
N LEU A 257 -14.76 -8.47 35.59
CA LEU A 257 -15.32 -9.82 35.36
C LEU A 257 -14.30 -10.79 34.71
N ALA A 258 -14.25 -12.03 35.21
CA ALA A 258 -13.28 -13.09 34.85
C ALA A 258 -13.71 -14.06 33.72
N SER A 259 -14.60 -13.68 32.80
CA SER A 259 -15.03 -14.56 31.68
C SER A 259 -15.04 -13.82 30.33
N THR A 260 -13.99 -13.98 29.51
CA THR A 260 -13.67 -13.03 28.40
C THR A 260 -13.38 -13.66 27.04
N GLN A 261 -14.04 -14.75 26.63
CA GLN A 261 -13.79 -15.35 25.31
C GLN A 261 -14.29 -14.54 24.07
N PRO A 262 -15.43 -13.83 24.09
CA PRO A 262 -15.90 -13.06 22.93
C PRO A 262 -15.12 -11.75 22.68
N PHE A 263 -14.51 -11.18 23.72
CA PHE A 263 -13.97 -9.82 23.72
C PHE A 263 -12.54 -9.74 23.15
N GLU A 264 -11.71 -10.76 23.36
CA GLU A 264 -10.35 -10.85 22.81
C GLU A 264 -10.34 -10.91 21.28
N LYS A 265 -11.36 -11.53 20.67
CA LYS A 265 -11.48 -11.64 19.21
C LYS A 265 -11.64 -10.28 18.52
N SER A 266 -12.39 -9.37 19.14
CA SER A 266 -12.60 -8.03 18.58
C SER A 266 -11.36 -7.13 18.71
N LEU A 267 -10.61 -7.25 19.82
CA LEU A 267 -9.30 -6.61 19.96
C LEU A 267 -8.31 -7.14 18.92
N LYS A 268 -8.25 -8.47 18.73
CA LYS A 268 -7.36 -9.10 17.75
C LYS A 268 -7.64 -8.59 16.33
N LEU A 269 -8.90 -8.47 15.94
CA LEU A 269 -9.28 -7.98 14.60
C LEU A 269 -8.88 -6.51 14.37
N VAL A 270 -9.17 -5.62 15.33
CA VAL A 270 -8.80 -4.18 15.19
C VAL A 270 -7.29 -3.97 15.32
N ASN A 271 -6.62 -4.71 16.21
CA ASN A 271 -5.16 -4.64 16.35
C ASN A 271 -4.44 -5.09 15.08
N MET A 272 -4.86 -6.23 14.51
CA MET A 272 -4.26 -6.74 13.29
C MET A 272 -4.49 -5.80 12.12
N SER A 273 -5.70 -5.23 11.95
CA SER A 273 -5.94 -4.29 10.85
C SER A 273 -5.05 -3.04 10.95
N VAL A 274 -4.95 -2.41 12.12
CA VAL A 274 -4.05 -1.25 12.34
C VAL A 274 -2.60 -1.59 12.00
N ILE A 275 -2.09 -2.74 12.45
CA ILE A 275 -0.72 -3.18 12.19
C ILE A 275 -0.50 -3.42 10.70
N ILE A 276 -1.40 -4.17 10.06
CA ILE A 276 -1.33 -4.51 8.63
C ILE A 276 -1.29 -3.23 7.79
N PHE A 277 -2.20 -2.28 8.02
CA PHE A 277 -2.18 -1.02 7.29
C PHE A 277 -0.92 -0.20 7.53
N SER A 278 -0.50 -0.07 8.79
CA SER A 278 0.69 0.69 9.13
C SER A 278 1.93 0.12 8.42
N VAL A 279 2.08 -1.20 8.40
CA VAL A 279 3.25 -1.86 7.82
C VAL A 279 3.19 -1.89 6.30
N LEU A 280 2.01 -2.14 5.71
CA LEU A 280 1.86 -2.32 4.27
C LEU A 280 1.76 -1.00 3.50
N PHE A 281 1.09 0.01 4.04
CA PHE A 281 0.77 1.24 3.30
C PHE A 281 1.83 2.32 3.49
N THR A 282 2.44 2.41 4.69
CA THR A 282 3.43 3.45 5.00
C THR A 282 4.61 3.46 4.02
N PRO A 283 5.27 2.31 3.71
CA PRO A 283 6.39 2.31 2.78
C PRO A 283 6.00 2.84 1.40
N TYR A 284 4.83 2.44 0.90
CA TYR A 284 4.32 2.90 -0.39
C TYR A 284 4.05 4.42 -0.40
N HIS A 285 3.38 4.96 0.62
CA HIS A 285 3.09 6.40 0.68
C HIS A 285 4.36 7.23 0.81
N ILE A 286 5.32 6.81 1.63
CA ILE A 286 6.62 7.47 1.73
C ILE A 286 7.31 7.44 0.37
N MET A 287 7.47 6.25 -0.22
CA MET A 287 8.22 6.10 -1.47
C MET A 287 7.55 6.78 -2.66
N ARG A 288 6.21 6.85 -2.71
CA ARG A 288 5.49 7.60 -3.75
C ARG A 288 5.80 9.09 -3.69
N ASN A 289 5.73 9.70 -2.50
CA ASN A 289 6.04 11.12 -2.33
C ASN A 289 7.52 11.40 -2.61
N VAL A 290 8.43 10.53 -2.14
CA VAL A 290 9.87 10.63 -2.43
C VAL A 290 10.15 10.48 -3.93
N ARG A 291 9.46 9.57 -4.63
CA ARG A 291 9.57 9.38 -6.07
C ARG A 291 9.15 10.64 -6.83
N ILE A 292 8.03 11.25 -6.47
CA ILE A 292 7.58 12.48 -7.12
C ILE A 292 8.53 13.64 -6.81
N ALA A 293 8.96 13.79 -5.54
CA ALA A 293 9.91 14.82 -5.14
C ALA A 293 11.26 14.67 -5.87
N SER A 294 11.73 13.44 -6.10
CA SER A 294 12.98 13.17 -6.85
C SER A 294 12.96 13.68 -8.29
N ARG A 295 11.77 13.94 -8.85
CA ARG A 295 11.57 14.47 -10.20
C ARG A 295 11.56 16.01 -10.24
N LEU A 296 11.54 16.69 -9.08
CA LEU A 296 11.63 18.15 -9.02
C LEU A 296 13.05 18.62 -9.36
N GLU A 297 13.14 19.57 -10.29
CA GLU A 297 14.42 20.17 -10.67
C GLU A 297 15.07 20.90 -9.49
N SER A 298 14.27 21.55 -8.63
CA SER A 298 14.76 22.28 -7.44
C SER A 298 15.51 21.42 -6.43
N CYS A 299 15.30 20.10 -6.42
CA CYS A 299 15.98 19.20 -5.50
C CYS A 299 17.42 18.87 -5.94
N ASN A 300 17.80 19.06 -7.22
CA ASN A 300 19.14 18.76 -7.76
C ASN A 300 19.66 17.33 -7.45
N TRP A 301 18.77 16.32 -7.46
CA TRP A 301 19.17 14.93 -7.21
C TRP A 301 19.93 14.34 -8.39
N SER A 302 20.99 13.57 -8.10
CA SER A 302 21.72 12.83 -9.13
C SER A 302 20.83 11.79 -9.81
N GLN A 303 21.13 11.44 -11.07
CA GLN A 303 20.36 10.41 -11.79
C GLN A 303 20.38 9.07 -11.06
N CYS A 304 21.54 8.68 -10.51
CA CYS A 304 21.69 7.49 -9.67
C CYS A 304 20.69 7.46 -8.50
N THR A 305 20.55 8.58 -7.80
CA THR A 305 19.60 8.71 -6.68
C THR A 305 18.17 8.54 -7.17
N LYS A 306 17.80 9.17 -8.28
CA LYS A 306 16.46 9.04 -8.88
C LYS A 306 16.14 7.59 -9.25
N ASP A 307 17.11 6.86 -9.79
CA ASP A 307 16.96 5.46 -10.19
C ASP A 307 16.82 4.54 -8.97
N SER A 308 17.65 4.74 -7.93
CA SER A 308 17.52 3.99 -6.66
C SER A 308 16.17 4.21 -5.98
N VAL A 309 15.65 5.44 -6.03
CA VAL A 309 14.33 5.80 -5.47
C VAL A 309 13.22 5.14 -6.29
N ASN A 310 13.36 5.07 -7.61
CA ASN A 310 12.43 4.36 -8.47
C ASN A 310 12.39 2.86 -8.14
N VAL A 311 13.55 2.23 -7.94
CA VAL A 311 13.67 0.82 -7.51
C VAL A 311 12.94 0.60 -6.18
N LEU A 312 13.23 1.42 -5.16
CA LEU A 312 12.58 1.31 -3.85
C LEU A 312 11.07 1.51 -3.96
N TYR A 313 10.62 2.48 -4.77
CA TYR A 313 9.20 2.69 -5.03
C TYR A 313 8.55 1.46 -5.67
N ILE A 314 9.15 0.88 -6.72
CA ILE A 314 8.67 -0.36 -7.35
C ILE A 314 8.52 -1.48 -6.32
N MET A 315 9.52 -1.67 -5.45
CA MET A 315 9.48 -2.71 -4.42
C MET A 315 8.30 -2.53 -3.45
N THR A 316 7.99 -1.29 -3.04
CA THR A 316 6.90 -1.02 -2.08
C THR A 316 5.49 -1.20 -2.65
N ARG A 317 5.31 -1.17 -3.98
CA ARG A 317 3.98 -1.15 -4.59
C ARG A 317 3.13 -2.39 -4.27
N PRO A 318 3.59 -3.64 -4.50
CA PRO A 318 2.76 -4.82 -4.21
C PRO A 318 2.38 -4.92 -2.73
N PHE A 319 3.28 -4.54 -1.81
CA PHE A 319 2.99 -4.59 -0.37
C PHE A 319 1.76 -3.80 0.02
N ALA A 320 1.53 -2.63 -0.59
CA ALA A 320 0.31 -1.85 -0.33
C ALA A 320 -0.96 -2.60 -0.79
N PHE A 321 -0.89 -3.42 -1.83
CA PHE A 321 -2.03 -4.18 -2.36
C PHE A 321 -2.23 -5.55 -1.70
N LEU A 322 -1.25 -6.05 -0.95
CA LEU A 322 -1.41 -7.27 -0.15
C LEU A 322 -2.62 -7.18 0.81
N ASN A 323 -3.03 -5.98 1.20
CA ASN A 323 -4.25 -5.75 1.97
C ASN A 323 -5.47 -6.45 1.32
N SER A 324 -5.65 -6.36 0.00
CA SER A 324 -6.77 -6.97 -0.73
C SER A 324 -6.81 -8.50 -0.66
N VAL A 325 -5.68 -9.13 -0.39
CA VAL A 325 -5.55 -10.59 -0.25
C VAL A 325 -5.68 -11.02 1.21
N ILE A 326 -5.18 -10.17 2.09
CA ILE A 326 -5.09 -10.38 3.52
C ILE A 326 -6.48 -10.22 4.19
N ASN A 327 -7.31 -9.27 3.73
CA ASN A 327 -8.62 -8.99 4.30
C ASN A 327 -9.53 -10.22 4.44
N PRO A 328 -9.72 -11.06 3.40
CA PRO A 328 -10.49 -12.30 3.52
C PRO A 328 -9.99 -13.24 4.62
N VAL A 329 -8.68 -13.38 4.78
CA VAL A 329 -8.08 -14.28 5.77
C VAL A 329 -8.39 -13.78 7.18
N PHE A 330 -8.19 -12.49 7.44
CA PHE A 330 -8.35 -11.93 8.78
C PHE A 330 -9.79 -11.86 9.23
N TYR A 331 -10.71 -11.40 8.39
CA TYR A 331 -12.10 -11.19 8.81
C TYR A 331 -12.96 -12.45 8.79
N PHE A 332 -12.60 -13.44 7.96
CA PHE A 332 -13.48 -14.60 7.72
C PHE A 332 -12.91 -15.93 8.19
N LEU A 333 -11.59 -16.16 8.09
CA LEU A 333 -11.01 -17.44 8.52
C LEU A 333 -10.74 -17.49 10.03
N ILE A 334 -10.53 -16.32 10.66
CA ILE A 334 -10.30 -16.18 12.10
C ILE A 334 -11.61 -16.00 12.88
N GLY A 335 -12.70 -15.61 12.21
CA GLY A 335 -14.04 -15.51 12.80
C GLY A 335 -14.79 -16.85 12.76
N ASP A 336 -14.75 -17.61 13.85
CA ASP A 336 -15.27 -19.00 13.91
C ASP A 336 -16.69 -19.17 13.34
N HIS A 337 -17.60 -18.22 13.57
CA HIS A 337 -19.00 -18.32 13.16
C HIS A 337 -19.22 -18.27 11.63
N PHE A 338 -18.49 -17.44 10.89
CA PHE A 338 -18.68 -17.36 9.42
C PHE A 338 -18.07 -18.59 8.72
N ARG A 339 -16.90 -19.03 9.18
CA ARG A 339 -16.27 -20.27 8.72
C ARG A 339 -17.19 -21.47 8.92
N GLU A 340 -17.77 -21.61 10.12
CA GLU A 340 -18.72 -22.70 10.41
C GLU A 340 -19.98 -22.63 9.55
N MET A 341 -20.54 -21.44 9.36
CA MET A 341 -21.71 -21.24 8.48
C MET A 341 -21.41 -21.64 7.03
N LEU A 342 -20.25 -21.23 6.49
CA LEU A 342 -19.83 -21.56 5.13
C LEU A 342 -19.60 -23.07 4.97
N VAL A 343 -18.88 -23.70 5.89
CA VAL A 343 -18.61 -25.14 5.90
C VAL A 343 -19.90 -25.95 6.01
N ASN A 344 -20.83 -25.53 6.86
CA ASN A 344 -22.12 -26.21 7.01
C ASN A 344 -22.96 -26.13 5.74
N LYS A 345 -22.96 -24.98 5.05
CA LYS A 345 -23.72 -24.83 3.81
C LYS A 345 -23.10 -25.58 2.63
N LEU A 346 -21.77 -25.56 2.51
CA LEU A 346 -21.05 -26.40 1.54
C LEU A 346 -21.33 -27.89 1.78
N ARG A 347 -21.33 -28.33 3.05
CA ARG A 347 -21.69 -29.69 3.44
C ARG A 347 -23.14 -30.03 3.07
N GLN A 348 -24.09 -29.11 3.25
CA GLN A 348 -25.49 -29.31 2.86
C GLN A 348 -25.65 -29.44 1.34
N GLN A 349 -24.97 -28.59 0.55
CA GLN A 349 -25.01 -28.71 -0.91
C GLN A 349 -24.33 -29.98 -1.41
N PHE A 350 -23.19 -30.35 -0.82
CA PHE A 350 -22.52 -31.60 -1.18
C PHE A 350 -23.40 -32.82 -0.86
N LYS A 351 -24.08 -32.82 0.29
CA LYS A 351 -25.07 -33.85 0.64
C LYS A 351 -26.22 -33.89 -0.37
N PHE A 352 -26.78 -32.74 -0.74
CA PHE A 352 -27.84 -32.65 -1.74
C PHE A 352 -27.42 -33.24 -3.10
N ILE A 353 -26.20 -32.93 -3.56
CA ILE A 353 -25.64 -33.47 -4.80
C ILE A 353 -25.42 -34.99 -4.72
N THR A 354 -24.96 -35.52 -3.58
CA THR A 354 -24.77 -36.96 -3.41
C THR A 354 -26.09 -37.73 -3.30
N THR A 355 -27.14 -37.12 -2.76
CA THR A 355 -28.48 -37.73 -2.66
C THR A 355 -29.17 -37.74 -4.02
N PHE A 356 -28.88 -36.80 -4.92
CA PHE A 356 -29.40 -36.78 -6.30
C PHE A 356 -28.71 -37.79 -7.24
N ARG A 357 -27.58 -38.37 -6.81
CA ARG A 357 -26.76 -39.31 -7.60
C ARG A 357 -26.95 -40.78 -7.18
N LYS A 358 -27.79 -41.03 -6.18
CA LYS A 358 -28.39 -42.34 -5.86
C LYS A 358 -29.83 -42.33 -6.34
#